data_AF-A0A6J0GZG3-F1
#
_entry.id   AF-A0A6J0GZG3-F1
#
_cell.length_a   1.000
_cell.length_b   1.000
_cell.length_c   1.000
_cell.angle_alpha   90.00
_cell.angle_beta   90.00
_cell.angle_gamma   90.00
#
_symmetry.space_group_name_H-M   'P 1'
#
loop_
_entity.id
_entity.type
_entity.pdbx_description
1 polymer ?
#
loop_
_entity_poly.entity_id
_entity_poly.type
_entity_poly.pdbx_seq_one_letter_code
_entity_poly.pdbx_strand_id
1 'polypeptide(L)'
;MTVTRLDQGQRYRPRMAFLKKIEALMMEMQSPDTGIKTQTQTVMVASIPHAVTGNDILQWILQRLQITSEEALHLGDLFVKYGYIYPLQEPKNLTLKADGSLYRFQTPYFWPVQGWAADDTDYAIYLAKKNIKRKGILEEYEKEHYNMLNQKINYKWDFVIMQAKEQYKAGKERKKEDRYALDCQERAYWLVNRTPPGMQDVLEYGVDRVTDPNENKKNTMEAYRREIMYYQQAIGKTRVKSSVSLGGLVKYSEQFLSNDPILSGCLPSNPWITDDPEFWDLNAKLVEVPTRMRVERWAFNFSELIRDPKGRQNFQLFLKKEFSGENLSFWEACEDLKYGDQSKVKEKAEEIYKLFLAPGARRWINIDGTTMGITVKGLKHPHRYVLDAAQTHIYMLMKK
;
A
#
# COMPACT_ATOMS: atom_id res chain seq x y z
N MET A 1 -7.73 -12.35 38.82
CA MET A 1 -7.77 -11.65 37.52
C MET A 1 -6.36 -11.58 36.99
N THR A 2 -6.02 -12.40 36.00
CA THR A 2 -4.73 -12.31 35.32
C THR A 2 -4.79 -11.12 34.38
N VAL A 3 -4.18 -10.00 34.79
CA VAL A 3 -3.96 -8.87 33.89
C VAL A 3 -2.92 -9.33 32.88
N THR A 4 -3.38 -9.84 31.72
CA THR A 4 -2.52 -9.97 30.55
C THR A 4 -2.11 -8.56 30.17
N ARG A 5 -0.88 -8.16 30.52
CA ARG A 5 -0.25 -7.01 29.88
C ARG A 5 -0.30 -7.28 28.38
N LEU A 6 -1.13 -6.53 27.67
CA LEU A 6 -1.12 -6.48 26.21
C LEU A 6 0.27 -5.96 25.84
N ASP A 7 1.14 -6.87 25.46
CA ASP A 7 2.37 -6.53 24.78
C ASP A 7 1.99 -5.90 23.43
N GLN A 8 2.07 -4.58 23.35
CA GLN A 8 1.75 -3.80 22.16
C GLN A 8 2.95 -3.66 21.20
N GLY A 9 4.05 -4.39 21.47
CA GLY A 9 5.21 -4.39 20.59
C GLY A 9 4.92 -5.06 19.25
N GLN A 10 5.54 -4.55 18.18
CA GLN A 10 5.53 -5.20 16.89
C GLN A 10 6.65 -6.24 16.85
N ARG A 11 6.34 -7.49 16.45
CA ARG A 11 7.28 -8.62 16.56
C ARG A 11 7.39 -9.49 15.32
N TYR A 12 6.47 -9.34 14.37
CA TYR A 12 6.34 -10.27 13.26
C TYR A 12 6.58 -9.60 11.91
N ARG A 13 7.44 -10.18 11.08
CA ARG A 13 7.68 -9.69 9.72
C ARG A 13 6.37 -9.66 8.92
N PRO A 14 6.16 -8.66 8.04
CA PRO A 14 4.97 -8.58 7.19
C PRO A 14 4.95 -9.71 6.15
N ARG A 15 3.79 -9.92 5.52
CA ARG A 15 3.69 -10.79 4.35
C ARG A 15 4.50 -10.22 3.19
N MET A 16 5.31 -11.07 2.55
CA MET A 16 6.13 -10.72 1.39
C MET A 16 5.67 -11.53 0.17
N ALA A 17 4.46 -11.24 -0.32
CA ALA A 17 3.85 -12.01 -1.41
C ALA A 17 4.62 -11.92 -2.74
N PHE A 18 5.44 -10.88 -2.91
CA PHE A 18 6.24 -10.68 -4.11
C PHE A 18 7.34 -11.74 -4.29
N LEU A 19 7.87 -12.31 -3.19
CA LEU A 19 8.95 -13.31 -3.25
C LEU A 19 8.56 -14.48 -4.15
N LYS A 20 7.42 -15.12 -3.89
CA LYS A 20 6.91 -16.23 -4.70
C LYS A 20 6.65 -15.85 -6.17
N LYS A 21 6.31 -14.58 -6.44
CA LYS A 21 6.09 -14.09 -7.81
C LYS A 21 7.41 -13.97 -8.56
N ILE A 22 8.45 -13.44 -7.92
CA ILE A 22 9.79 -13.37 -8.49
C ILE A 22 10.36 -14.77 -8.67
N GLU A 23 10.24 -15.63 -7.67
CA GLU A 23 10.71 -17.04 -7.72
C GLU A 23 10.11 -17.81 -8.90
N ALA A 24 8.80 -17.64 -9.16
CA ALA A 24 8.16 -18.25 -10.32
C ALA A 24 8.81 -17.80 -11.64
N LEU A 25 9.07 -16.49 -11.79
CA LEU A 25 9.78 -15.96 -12.95
C LEU A 25 11.23 -16.47 -13.03
N MET A 26 11.93 -16.58 -11.90
CA MET A 26 13.30 -17.12 -11.86
C MET A 26 13.35 -18.58 -12.32
N MET A 27 12.34 -19.37 -12.00
CA MET A 27 12.23 -20.76 -12.46
C MET A 27 11.97 -20.82 -13.97
N GLU A 28 11.10 -19.94 -14.49
CA GLU A 28 10.84 -19.86 -15.94
C GLU A 28 12.09 -19.38 -16.72
N MET A 29 12.81 -18.38 -16.21
CA MET A 29 14.07 -17.89 -16.81
C MET A 29 15.15 -18.97 -16.89
N GLN A 30 15.12 -19.95 -15.99
CA GLN A 30 16.08 -21.06 -15.92
C GLN A 30 15.56 -22.35 -16.58
N SER A 31 14.38 -22.30 -17.22
CA SER A 31 13.82 -23.44 -17.95
C SER A 31 14.76 -23.89 -19.08
N PRO A 32 15.10 -25.20 -19.20
CA PRO A 32 15.97 -25.69 -20.26
C PRO A 32 15.45 -25.42 -21.68
N ASP A 33 14.12 -25.44 -21.85
CA ASP A 33 13.48 -25.37 -23.17
C ASP A 33 13.10 -23.94 -23.57
N THR A 34 12.68 -23.13 -22.59
CA THR A 34 12.06 -21.81 -22.80
C THR A 34 12.77 -20.67 -22.07
N GLY A 35 13.79 -20.99 -21.27
CA GLY A 35 14.55 -20.04 -20.48
C GLY A 35 15.69 -19.39 -21.25
N ILE A 36 16.50 -18.63 -20.53
CA ILE A 36 17.66 -17.92 -21.07
C ILE A 36 18.78 -18.93 -21.32
N LYS A 37 19.33 -18.90 -22.54
CA LYS A 37 20.48 -19.73 -22.88
C LYS A 37 21.71 -19.26 -22.12
N THR A 38 22.26 -20.13 -21.28
CA THR A 38 23.46 -19.84 -20.49
C THR A 38 24.72 -20.24 -21.25
N GLN A 39 25.83 -19.52 -21.02
CA GLN A 39 27.12 -19.79 -21.66
C GLN A 39 28.26 -19.87 -20.64
N THR A 40 29.33 -20.58 -20.97
CA THR A 40 30.57 -20.54 -20.21
C THR A 40 31.38 -19.33 -20.65
N GLN A 41 31.65 -18.41 -19.72
CA GLN A 41 32.34 -17.15 -20.00
C GLN A 41 33.58 -17.02 -19.11
N THR A 42 34.67 -16.49 -19.66
CA THR A 42 35.89 -16.25 -18.88
C THR A 42 35.79 -14.89 -18.20
N VAL A 43 35.83 -14.85 -16.88
CA VAL A 43 35.82 -13.61 -16.09
C VAL A 43 37.10 -13.52 -15.29
N MET A 44 37.90 -12.49 -15.55
CA MET A 44 39.25 -12.31 -15.01
C MET A 44 40.18 -13.50 -15.33
N VAL A 45 40.29 -14.48 -14.42
CA VAL A 45 41.22 -15.63 -14.49
C VAL A 45 40.50 -16.96 -14.24
N ALA A 46 39.17 -16.98 -14.28
CA ALA A 46 38.35 -18.16 -14.04
C ALA A 46 37.29 -18.32 -15.14
N SER A 47 37.10 -19.56 -15.60
CA SER A 47 36.00 -19.92 -16.50
C SER A 47 34.74 -20.12 -15.65
N ILE A 48 33.71 -19.31 -15.88
CA ILE A 48 32.46 -19.34 -15.11
C ILE A 48 31.38 -19.99 -15.98
N PRO A 49 30.87 -21.17 -15.61
CA PRO A 49 29.76 -21.80 -16.32
C PRO A 49 28.45 -21.08 -16.02
N HIS A 50 27.49 -21.23 -16.92
CA HIS A 50 26.12 -20.74 -16.80
C HIS A 50 25.97 -19.22 -16.58
N ALA A 51 26.84 -18.43 -17.20
CA ALA A 51 26.68 -16.97 -17.24
C ALA A 51 25.63 -16.56 -18.28
N VAL A 52 24.94 -15.46 -18.01
CA VAL A 52 23.97 -14.82 -18.92
C VAL A 52 24.31 -13.34 -19.07
N THR A 53 24.03 -12.75 -20.23
CA THR A 53 24.24 -11.30 -20.41
C THR A 53 23.05 -10.51 -19.89
N GLY A 54 23.29 -9.26 -19.49
CA GLY A 54 22.21 -8.36 -19.09
C GLY A 54 21.22 -8.07 -20.22
N ASN A 55 21.71 -7.99 -21.47
CA ASN A 55 20.84 -7.91 -22.64
C ASN A 55 19.94 -9.14 -22.80
N ASP A 56 20.46 -10.36 -22.62
CA ASP A 56 19.64 -11.58 -22.71
C ASP A 56 18.54 -11.61 -21.64
N ILE A 57 18.85 -11.18 -20.42
CA ILE A 57 17.88 -11.03 -19.33
C ILE A 57 16.78 -10.05 -19.73
N LEU A 58 17.16 -8.85 -20.20
CA LEU A 58 16.21 -7.82 -20.59
C LEU A 58 15.30 -8.28 -21.74
N GLN A 59 15.89 -8.87 -22.79
CA GLN A 59 15.14 -9.37 -23.94
C GLN A 59 14.16 -10.49 -23.55
N TRP A 60 14.57 -11.39 -22.65
CA TRP A 60 13.67 -12.42 -22.15
C TRP A 60 12.48 -11.81 -21.39
N ILE A 61 12.72 -10.83 -20.51
CA ILE A 61 11.66 -10.15 -19.75
C ILE A 61 10.66 -9.46 -20.70
N LEU A 62 11.18 -8.70 -21.66
CA LEU A 62 10.39 -8.02 -22.70
C LEU A 62 9.48 -8.99 -23.46
N GLN A 63 10.06 -10.08 -23.96
CA GLN A 63 9.33 -11.06 -24.75
C GLN A 63 8.29 -11.82 -23.90
N ARG A 64 8.66 -12.20 -22.68
CA ARG A 64 7.83 -13.05 -21.81
C ARG A 64 6.66 -12.29 -21.20
N LEU A 65 6.86 -11.04 -20.82
CA LEU A 65 5.87 -10.23 -20.09
C LEU A 65 5.14 -9.22 -20.99
N GLN A 66 5.63 -8.94 -22.20
CA GLN A 66 5.02 -8.00 -23.15
C GLN A 66 4.86 -6.58 -22.55
N ILE A 67 5.92 -6.10 -21.91
CA ILE A 67 6.00 -4.80 -21.23
C ILE A 67 6.98 -3.85 -21.93
N THR A 68 7.03 -2.58 -21.51
CA THR A 68 7.98 -1.60 -22.09
C THR A 68 9.41 -1.86 -21.63
N SER A 69 10.38 -1.28 -22.33
CA SER A 69 11.81 -1.41 -22.01
C SER A 69 12.13 -0.83 -20.63
N GLU A 70 11.55 0.31 -20.28
CA GLU A 70 11.76 0.95 -18.98
C GLU A 70 11.22 0.08 -17.83
N GLU A 71 10.03 -0.52 -18.01
CA GLU A 71 9.43 -1.41 -17.02
C GLU A 71 10.22 -2.72 -16.88
N ALA A 72 10.66 -3.29 -18.01
CA ALA A 72 11.46 -4.51 -18.03
C ALA A 72 12.83 -4.30 -17.36
N LEU A 73 13.49 -3.18 -17.62
CA LEU A 73 14.76 -2.82 -16.99
C LEU A 73 14.58 -2.62 -15.48
N HIS A 74 13.53 -1.91 -15.07
CA HIS A 74 13.21 -1.73 -13.65
C HIS A 74 12.91 -3.05 -12.94
N LEU A 75 12.16 -3.95 -13.56
CA LEU A 75 11.89 -5.28 -13.01
C LEU A 75 13.18 -6.12 -12.91
N GLY A 76 14.03 -6.04 -13.94
CA GLY A 76 15.34 -6.67 -13.94
C GLY A 76 16.26 -6.15 -12.83
N ASP A 77 16.26 -4.84 -12.59
CA ASP A 77 16.95 -4.22 -11.45
C ASP A 77 16.48 -4.82 -10.12
N LEU A 78 15.18 -5.03 -9.95
CA LEU A 78 14.64 -5.65 -8.74
C LEU A 78 15.14 -7.10 -8.59
N PHE A 79 15.24 -7.88 -9.67
CA PHE A 79 15.81 -9.24 -9.60
C PHE A 79 17.25 -9.23 -9.12
N VAL A 80 18.04 -8.25 -9.54
CA VAL A 80 19.43 -8.07 -9.09
C VAL A 80 19.49 -7.60 -7.64
N LYS A 81 18.69 -6.57 -7.28
CA LYS A 81 18.67 -6.00 -5.92
C LYS A 81 18.27 -7.03 -4.86
N TYR A 82 17.22 -7.82 -5.12
CA TYR A 82 16.81 -8.89 -4.21
C TYR A 82 17.72 -10.12 -4.25
N GLY A 83 18.78 -10.11 -5.07
CA GLY A 83 19.81 -11.14 -5.08
C GLY A 83 19.40 -12.44 -5.76
N TYR A 84 18.33 -12.45 -6.57
CA TYR A 84 17.97 -13.62 -7.39
C TYR A 84 18.92 -13.80 -8.57
N ILE A 85 19.50 -12.70 -9.03
CA ILE A 85 20.55 -12.63 -10.06
C ILE A 85 21.66 -11.74 -9.50
N TYR A 86 22.92 -12.03 -9.79
CA TYR A 86 24.03 -11.19 -9.33
C TYR A 86 25.06 -10.93 -10.43
N PRO A 87 25.67 -9.73 -10.46
CA PRO A 87 26.66 -9.38 -11.46
C PRO A 87 28.01 -10.05 -11.16
N LEU A 88 28.72 -10.46 -12.21
CA LEU A 88 30.05 -11.08 -12.12
C LEU A 88 31.17 -10.03 -12.14
N GLN A 89 30.89 -8.84 -12.66
CA GLN A 89 31.74 -7.65 -12.62
C GLN A 89 31.11 -6.59 -11.70
N GLU A 90 31.91 -5.72 -11.06
CA GLU A 90 31.41 -4.67 -10.17
C GLU A 90 30.36 -5.19 -9.15
N PRO A 91 30.69 -6.16 -8.27
CA PRO A 91 29.71 -6.91 -7.47
C PRO A 91 28.84 -6.06 -6.54
N LYS A 92 29.27 -4.83 -6.22
CA LYS A 92 28.53 -3.87 -5.40
C LYS A 92 27.46 -3.09 -6.17
N ASN A 93 27.53 -3.09 -7.50
CA ASN A 93 26.59 -2.39 -8.35
C ASN A 93 25.39 -3.31 -8.64
N LEU A 94 24.42 -3.33 -7.73
CA LEU A 94 23.23 -4.19 -7.78
C LEU A 94 22.16 -3.64 -8.73
N THR A 95 22.53 -3.48 -10.00
CA THR A 95 21.65 -3.01 -11.08
C THR A 95 21.82 -3.91 -12.31
N LEU A 96 20.76 -4.10 -13.08
CA LEU A 96 20.81 -4.73 -14.37
C LEU A 96 21.29 -3.72 -15.42
N LYS A 97 22.39 -4.05 -16.09
CA LYS A 97 22.92 -3.29 -17.24
C LYS A 97 22.43 -3.95 -18.53
N ALA A 98 21.75 -3.19 -19.39
CA ALA A 98 21.22 -3.65 -20.69
C ALA A 98 22.32 -3.78 -21.76
N ASP A 99 23.41 -4.45 -21.43
CA ASP A 99 24.60 -4.59 -22.26
C ASP A 99 25.20 -6.00 -22.13
N GLY A 100 26.46 -6.16 -22.54
CA GLY A 100 27.21 -7.42 -22.42
C GLY A 100 27.69 -7.77 -21.00
N SER A 101 27.31 -7.00 -19.97
CA SER A 101 27.65 -7.31 -18.58
C SER A 101 27.13 -8.68 -18.20
N LEU A 102 27.92 -9.44 -17.44
CA LEU A 102 27.63 -10.84 -17.14
C LEU A 102 27.00 -10.99 -15.76
N TYR A 103 25.97 -11.82 -15.72
CA TYR A 103 25.22 -12.15 -14.51
C TYR A 103 25.15 -13.66 -14.34
N ARG A 104 24.77 -14.09 -13.13
CA ARG A 104 24.47 -15.48 -12.84
C ARG A 104 23.27 -15.57 -11.91
N PHE A 105 22.47 -16.62 -12.11
CA PHE A 105 21.36 -16.92 -11.22
C PHE A 105 21.86 -17.37 -9.84
N GLN A 106 21.19 -16.87 -8.81
CA GLN A 106 21.40 -17.27 -7.43
C GLN A 106 20.76 -18.63 -7.18
N THR A 107 21.37 -19.44 -6.29
CA THR A 107 20.76 -20.71 -5.88
C THR A 107 19.59 -20.45 -4.93
N PRO A 108 18.51 -21.26 -4.98
CA PRO A 108 17.37 -21.12 -4.06
C PRO A 108 17.73 -21.12 -2.57
N TYR A 109 18.84 -21.75 -2.19
CA TYR A 109 19.35 -21.70 -0.81
C TYR A 109 19.63 -20.27 -0.31
N PHE A 110 20.01 -19.37 -1.23
CA PHE A 110 20.33 -17.96 -0.93
C PHE A 110 19.23 -17.00 -1.36
N TRP A 111 18.03 -17.47 -1.71
CA TRP A 111 16.91 -16.58 -2.00
C TRP A 111 16.36 -15.95 -0.73
N PRO A 112 15.84 -14.71 -0.79
CA PRO A 112 15.19 -14.09 0.35
C PRO A 112 13.93 -14.88 0.77
N VAL A 113 13.68 -14.94 2.07
CA VAL A 113 12.52 -15.65 2.63
C VAL A 113 11.77 -14.77 3.62
N GLN A 114 10.44 -14.93 3.67
CA GLN A 114 9.58 -14.17 4.59
C GLN A 114 9.82 -14.55 6.05
N GLY A 115 9.99 -15.85 6.32
CA GLY A 115 9.90 -16.39 7.69
C GLY A 115 11.03 -15.96 8.63
N TRP A 116 12.24 -15.75 8.11
CA TRP A 116 13.41 -15.42 8.91
C TRP A 116 14.37 -14.52 8.15
N ALA A 117 15.05 -13.64 8.87
CA ALA A 117 16.17 -12.87 8.34
C ALA A 117 17.44 -13.73 8.32
N ALA A 118 18.47 -13.30 7.59
CA ALA A 118 19.77 -13.96 7.64
C ALA A 118 20.35 -13.91 9.07
N ASP A 119 20.86 -15.03 9.56
CA ASP A 119 21.33 -15.18 10.94
C ASP A 119 22.69 -14.51 11.16
N ASP A 120 22.88 -13.92 12.34
CA ASP A 120 24.15 -13.29 12.74
C ASP A 120 25.30 -14.31 12.86
N THR A 121 25.00 -15.55 13.25
CA THR A 121 25.95 -16.66 13.34
C THR A 121 26.48 -17.02 11.96
N ASP A 122 25.61 -17.11 10.96
CA ASP A 122 26.01 -17.43 9.58
C ASP A 122 26.87 -16.32 8.98
N TYR A 123 26.55 -15.05 9.27
CA TYR A 123 27.36 -13.93 8.82
C TYR A 123 28.73 -13.92 9.48
N ALA A 124 28.81 -14.25 10.78
CA ALA A 124 30.08 -14.39 11.49
C ALA A 124 30.97 -15.50 10.90
N ILE A 125 30.38 -16.65 10.53
CA ILE A 125 31.09 -17.75 9.87
C ILE A 125 31.65 -17.29 8.52
N TYR A 126 30.85 -16.58 7.72
CA TYR A 126 31.28 -16.03 6.45
C TYR A 126 32.47 -15.07 6.59
N LEU A 127 32.38 -14.10 7.51
CA LEU A 127 33.45 -13.13 7.75
C LEU A 127 34.73 -13.81 8.30
N ALA A 128 34.59 -14.79 9.20
CA ALA A 128 35.70 -15.57 9.72
C ALA A 128 36.41 -16.35 8.60
N LYS A 129 35.64 -17.03 7.73
CA LYS A 129 36.16 -17.76 6.56
C LYS A 129 36.90 -16.82 5.61
N LYS A 130 36.34 -15.65 5.34
CA LYS A 130 36.95 -14.60 4.50
C LYS A 130 38.29 -14.13 5.08
N ASN A 131 38.36 -13.93 6.40
CA ASN A 131 39.60 -13.54 7.09
C ASN A 131 40.66 -14.67 7.13
N ILE A 132 40.25 -15.94 7.25
CA ILE A 132 41.15 -17.11 7.15
C ILE A 132 41.76 -17.23 5.75
N LYS A 133 40.96 -16.99 4.70
CA LYS A 133 41.41 -17.10 3.31
C LYS A 133 42.55 -16.16 2.99
N ARG A 134 42.48 -14.91 3.47
CA ARG A 134 43.55 -13.91 3.37
C ARG A 134 43.41 -12.90 4.50
N LYS A 135 44.42 -12.83 5.37
CA LYS A 135 44.45 -11.84 6.46
C LYS A 135 44.36 -10.41 5.87
N GLY A 136 43.47 -9.60 6.43
CA GLY A 136 43.28 -8.20 6.02
C GLY A 136 42.44 -7.97 4.76
N ILE A 137 41.73 -8.99 4.25
CA ILE A 137 40.83 -8.85 3.08
C ILE A 137 39.44 -8.30 3.42
N LEU A 138 39.07 -8.26 4.71
CA LEU A 138 37.82 -7.66 5.14
C LEU A 138 37.85 -6.16 4.85
N GLU A 139 36.73 -5.63 4.37
CA GLU A 139 36.52 -4.19 4.23
C GLU A 139 36.26 -3.54 5.60
N GLU A 140 36.39 -2.23 5.71
CA GLU A 140 36.26 -1.49 6.97
C GLU A 140 34.94 -1.77 7.70
N TYR A 141 33.80 -1.69 6.99
CA TYR A 141 32.49 -2.00 7.57
C TYR A 141 32.35 -3.49 7.97
N GLU A 142 32.99 -4.40 7.23
CA GLU A 142 33.01 -5.82 7.57
C GLU A 142 33.87 -6.10 8.80
N LYS A 143 34.97 -5.35 9.00
CA LYS A 143 35.79 -5.43 10.22
C LYS A 143 34.99 -4.97 11.43
N GLU A 144 34.24 -3.87 11.30
CA GLU A 144 33.34 -3.37 12.35
C GLU A 144 32.27 -4.41 12.70
N HIS A 145 31.58 -4.96 11.70
CA HIS A 145 30.61 -6.04 11.91
C HIS A 145 31.23 -7.30 12.52
N TYR A 146 32.41 -7.71 12.06
CA TYR A 146 33.11 -8.87 12.61
C TYR A 146 33.44 -8.71 14.10
N ASN A 147 33.92 -7.53 14.49
CA ASN A 147 34.22 -7.19 15.88
C ASN A 147 32.94 -7.12 16.73
N MET A 148 31.88 -6.49 16.21
CA MET A 148 30.57 -6.42 16.87
C MET A 148 29.98 -7.83 17.08
N LEU A 149 30.02 -8.69 16.06
CA LEU A 149 29.53 -10.07 16.16
C LEU A 149 30.36 -10.89 17.15
N ASN A 150 31.69 -10.75 17.15
CA ASN A 150 32.54 -11.42 18.13
C ASN A 150 32.16 -11.05 19.56
N GLN A 151 31.77 -9.80 19.81
CA GLN A 151 31.27 -9.38 21.13
C GLN A 151 29.86 -9.91 21.40
N LYS A 152 28.94 -9.79 20.45
CA LYS A 152 27.50 -10.15 20.60
C LYS A 152 27.27 -11.65 20.78
N ILE A 153 27.97 -12.48 20.03
CA ILE A 153 27.81 -13.95 20.01
C ILE A 153 29.08 -14.69 20.42
N ASN A 154 29.87 -14.08 21.32
CA ASN A 154 31.14 -14.65 21.79
C ASN A 154 31.02 -16.07 22.32
N TYR A 155 29.91 -16.37 23.02
CA TYR A 155 29.61 -17.69 23.57
C TYR A 155 29.48 -18.80 22.51
N LYS A 156 29.30 -18.46 21.22
CA LYS A 156 29.30 -19.38 20.07
C LYS A 156 30.58 -19.31 19.24
N TRP A 157 31.59 -18.54 19.64
CA TRP A 157 32.70 -18.19 18.75
C TRP A 157 33.58 -19.39 18.37
N ASP A 158 33.78 -20.34 19.27
CA ASP A 158 34.50 -21.58 18.95
C ASP A 158 33.81 -22.37 17.83
N PHE A 159 32.48 -22.42 17.86
CA PHE A 159 31.68 -23.02 16.79
C PHE A 159 31.84 -22.24 15.47
N VAL A 160 31.79 -20.91 15.51
CA VAL A 160 32.00 -20.04 14.34
C VAL A 160 33.36 -20.33 13.67
N ILE A 161 34.43 -20.37 14.46
CA ILE A 161 35.79 -20.62 13.94
C ILE A 161 35.94 -22.06 13.43
N MET A 162 35.36 -23.04 14.13
CA MET A 162 35.36 -24.44 13.70
C MET A 162 34.68 -24.59 12.33
N GLN A 163 33.46 -24.06 12.19
CA GLN A 163 32.70 -24.09 10.93
C GLN A 163 33.43 -23.34 9.81
N ALA A 164 33.98 -22.16 10.08
CA ALA A 164 34.73 -21.41 9.09
C ALA A 164 35.96 -22.16 8.56
N LYS A 165 36.71 -22.85 9.45
CA LYS A 165 37.87 -23.68 9.06
C LYS A 165 37.45 -24.90 8.25
N GLU A 166 36.37 -25.57 8.65
CA GLU A 166 35.82 -26.73 7.96
C GLU A 166 35.36 -26.37 6.54
N GLN A 167 34.55 -25.31 6.40
CA GLN A 167 34.12 -24.81 5.09
C GLN A 167 35.31 -24.37 4.22
N TYR A 168 36.32 -23.71 4.79
CA TYR A 168 37.52 -23.33 4.06
C TYR A 168 38.32 -24.55 3.56
N LYS A 169 38.44 -25.59 4.38
CA LYS A 169 39.10 -26.85 4.01
C LYS A 169 38.33 -27.56 2.88
N ALA A 170 37.01 -27.73 3.02
CA ALA A 170 36.16 -28.34 2.00
C ALA A 170 36.21 -27.55 0.67
N GLY A 171 36.27 -26.21 0.74
CA GLY A 171 36.43 -25.37 -0.45
C GLY A 171 37.73 -25.62 -1.21
N LYS A 172 38.83 -26.00 -0.52
CA LYS A 172 40.13 -26.31 -1.15
C LYS A 172 40.14 -27.59 -1.98
N GLU A 173 39.22 -28.52 -1.69
CA GLU A 173 39.10 -29.79 -2.42
C GLU A 173 38.40 -29.61 -3.77
N ARG A 174 37.68 -28.49 -3.96
CA ARG A 174 37.00 -28.15 -5.22
C ARG A 174 37.96 -27.57 -6.27
N LYS A 175 37.60 -27.72 -7.54
CA LYS A 175 38.27 -27.06 -8.68
C LYS A 175 38.26 -25.54 -8.49
N LYS A 176 39.24 -24.86 -9.09
CA LYS A 176 39.46 -23.42 -8.90
C LYS A 176 38.25 -22.60 -9.38
N GLU A 177 37.66 -23.02 -10.50
CA GLU A 177 36.50 -22.40 -11.15
C GLU A 177 35.26 -22.51 -10.28
N ASP A 178 34.97 -23.72 -9.78
CA ASP A 178 33.83 -23.99 -8.91
C ASP A 178 33.95 -23.21 -7.59
N ARG A 179 35.15 -23.17 -7.02
CA ARG A 179 35.44 -22.40 -5.80
C ARG A 179 35.16 -20.90 -6.01
N TYR A 180 35.62 -20.34 -7.13
CA TYR A 180 35.38 -18.94 -7.46
C TYR A 180 33.90 -18.63 -7.63
N ALA A 181 33.15 -19.50 -8.33
CA ALA A 181 31.71 -19.32 -8.51
C ALA A 181 30.94 -19.34 -7.17
N LEU A 182 31.28 -20.27 -6.27
CA LEU A 182 30.66 -20.36 -4.94
C LEU A 182 30.99 -19.16 -4.06
N ASP A 183 32.24 -18.69 -4.09
CA ASP A 183 32.65 -17.49 -3.35
C ASP A 183 31.89 -16.25 -3.84
N CYS A 184 31.70 -16.11 -5.17
CA CYS A 184 30.89 -15.03 -5.74
C CYS A 184 29.42 -15.13 -5.33
N GLN A 185 28.87 -16.35 -5.32
CA GLN A 185 27.49 -16.63 -4.98
C GLN A 185 27.16 -16.26 -3.52
N GLU A 186 28.02 -16.70 -2.58
CA GLU A 186 27.90 -16.39 -1.16
C GLU A 186 28.14 -14.90 -0.89
N ARG A 187 29.10 -14.28 -1.58
CA ARG A 187 29.32 -12.83 -1.50
C ARG A 187 28.09 -12.04 -1.93
N ALA A 188 27.45 -12.43 -3.05
CA ALA A 188 26.25 -11.77 -3.54
C ALA A 188 25.10 -11.84 -2.54
N TYR A 189 24.91 -13.01 -1.89
CA TYR A 189 23.93 -13.17 -0.82
C TYR A 189 24.14 -12.18 0.34
N TRP A 190 25.38 -12.04 0.81
CA TRP A 190 25.69 -11.15 1.93
C TRP A 190 25.64 -9.67 1.56
N LEU A 191 25.90 -9.30 0.31
CA LEU A 191 25.70 -7.91 -0.15
C LEU A 191 24.24 -7.46 -0.06
N VAL A 192 23.28 -8.39 -0.23
CA VAL A 192 21.84 -8.11 -0.10
C VAL A 192 21.39 -8.18 1.36
N ASN A 193 21.84 -9.17 2.12
CA ASN A 193 21.36 -9.41 3.49
C ASN A 193 22.11 -8.62 4.59
N ARG A 194 23.29 -8.08 4.27
CA ARG A 194 24.16 -7.27 5.13
C ARG A 194 24.77 -6.16 4.28
N THR A 195 23.88 -5.31 3.78
CA THR A 195 24.16 -4.22 2.85
C THR A 195 25.23 -3.27 3.40
N PRO A 196 26.22 -2.86 2.57
CA PRO A 196 27.22 -1.88 2.98
C PRO A 196 26.59 -0.54 3.41
N PRO A 197 27.19 0.20 4.35
CA PRO A 197 26.71 1.52 4.75
C PRO A 197 26.57 2.47 3.55
N GLY A 198 25.46 3.19 3.48
CA GLY A 198 25.15 4.14 2.39
C GLY A 198 24.50 3.52 1.15
N MET A 199 24.34 2.19 1.09
CA MET A 199 23.56 1.51 0.06
C MET A 199 22.11 1.27 0.54
N GLN A 200 21.18 1.19 -0.41
CA GLN A 200 19.78 0.91 -0.12
C GLN A 200 19.60 -0.52 0.41
N ASP A 201 19.06 -0.67 1.62
CA ASP A 201 18.60 -1.97 2.12
C ASP A 201 17.26 -2.33 1.47
N VAL A 202 17.30 -3.20 0.47
CA VAL A 202 16.11 -3.65 -0.27
C VAL A 202 15.20 -4.56 0.58
N LEU A 203 15.73 -5.13 1.68
CA LEU A 203 14.98 -6.01 2.56
C LEU A 203 14.28 -5.24 3.69
N GLU A 204 14.48 -3.92 3.79
CA GLU A 204 13.74 -3.05 4.69
C GLU A 204 12.25 -3.04 4.31
N TYR A 205 11.41 -3.57 5.19
CA TYR A 205 9.97 -3.75 4.96
C TYR A 205 9.10 -2.80 5.80
N GLY A 206 9.72 -1.78 6.40
CA GLY A 206 9.10 -0.87 7.36
C GLY A 206 8.90 -1.52 8.74
N VAL A 207 7.73 -1.30 9.35
CA VAL A 207 7.45 -1.77 10.72
C VAL A 207 6.97 -3.21 10.73
N ASP A 208 7.39 -3.96 11.75
CA ASP A 208 6.82 -5.27 12.07
C ASP A 208 5.30 -5.19 12.35
N ARG A 209 4.67 -6.36 12.37
CA ARG A 209 3.24 -6.56 12.65
C ARG A 209 3.05 -6.97 14.10
N VAL A 210 1.91 -6.55 14.65
CA VAL A 210 1.43 -6.99 15.98
C VAL A 210 0.91 -8.44 15.92
N THR A 211 0.25 -8.82 14.82
CA THR A 211 -0.23 -10.19 14.60
C THR A 211 0.65 -10.89 13.60
N ASP A 212 1.07 -12.11 13.93
CA ASP A 212 1.84 -12.95 13.02
C ASP A 212 0.98 -13.31 11.79
N PRO A 213 1.40 -12.91 10.59
CA PRO A 213 0.68 -13.29 9.39
C PRO A 213 0.72 -14.78 9.06
N ASN A 214 1.64 -15.54 9.66
CA ASN A 214 1.82 -16.98 9.47
C ASN A 214 1.15 -17.81 10.57
N GLU A 215 0.62 -17.17 11.62
CA GLU A 215 -0.04 -17.89 12.71
C GLU A 215 -1.37 -18.48 12.25
N ASN A 216 -1.51 -19.79 12.45
CA ASN A 216 -2.76 -20.48 12.24
C ASN A 216 -3.64 -20.39 13.50
N LYS A 217 -4.36 -19.28 13.64
CA LYS A 217 -5.27 -19.06 14.77
C LYS A 217 -6.47 -20.01 14.71
N LYS A 218 -6.67 -20.76 15.79
CA LYS A 218 -7.92 -21.51 15.98
C LYS A 218 -9.06 -20.53 16.29
N ASN A 219 -10.15 -20.64 15.55
CA ASN A 219 -11.33 -19.81 15.78
C ASN A 219 -11.94 -20.10 17.15
N THR A 220 -12.23 -19.04 17.90
CA THR A 220 -12.94 -19.16 19.18
C THR A 220 -14.45 -19.19 18.97
N MET A 221 -15.19 -19.57 20.00
CA MET A 221 -16.66 -19.50 19.98
C MET A 221 -17.15 -18.06 19.70
N GLU A 222 -16.49 -17.04 20.26
CA GLU A 222 -16.82 -15.64 19.99
C GLU A 222 -16.60 -15.26 18.52
N ALA A 223 -15.55 -15.78 17.88
CA ALA A 223 -15.30 -15.54 16.47
C ALA A 223 -16.44 -16.08 15.60
N TYR A 224 -16.85 -17.33 15.83
CA TYR A 224 -17.99 -17.92 15.12
C TYR A 224 -19.31 -17.18 15.39
N ARG A 225 -19.56 -16.74 16.62
CA ARG A 225 -20.75 -15.93 16.94
C ARG A 225 -20.78 -14.63 16.12
N ARG A 226 -19.65 -13.91 16.04
CA ARG A 226 -19.55 -12.68 15.24
C ARG A 226 -19.73 -12.95 13.75
N GLU A 227 -19.16 -14.04 13.25
CA GLU A 227 -19.30 -14.47 11.86
C GLU A 227 -20.77 -14.78 11.51
N ILE A 228 -21.47 -15.53 12.36
CA ILE A 228 -22.90 -15.82 12.19
C ILE A 228 -23.72 -14.52 12.17
N MET A 229 -23.48 -13.62 13.13
CA MET A 229 -24.17 -12.32 13.20
C MET A 229 -23.92 -11.50 11.92
N TYR A 230 -22.70 -11.49 11.40
CA TYR A 230 -22.37 -10.82 10.14
C TYR A 230 -23.19 -11.37 8.98
N TYR A 231 -23.25 -12.69 8.81
CA TYR A 231 -23.98 -13.31 7.70
C TYR A 231 -25.51 -13.11 7.81
N GLN A 232 -26.07 -13.20 9.01
CA GLN A 232 -27.49 -12.92 9.24
C GLN A 232 -27.85 -11.49 8.79
N GLN A 233 -27.04 -10.50 9.17
CA GLN A 233 -27.23 -9.11 8.74
C GLN A 233 -27.01 -8.93 7.24
N ALA A 234 -26.00 -9.60 6.65
CA ALA A 234 -25.67 -9.48 5.23
C ALA A 234 -26.74 -10.09 4.31
N ILE A 235 -27.44 -11.14 4.75
CA ILE A 235 -28.53 -11.77 4.00
C ILE A 235 -29.77 -10.87 3.99
N GLY A 236 -30.03 -10.14 5.08
CA GLY A 236 -31.16 -9.20 5.18
C GLY A 236 -31.04 -7.94 4.29
N LYS A 237 -29.87 -7.67 3.69
CA LYS A 237 -29.66 -6.51 2.82
C LYS A 237 -30.17 -6.78 1.41
N THR A 238 -31.07 -5.93 0.92
CA THR A 238 -31.52 -5.95 -0.48
C THR A 238 -30.38 -5.54 -1.42
N ARG A 239 -30.34 -6.15 -2.61
CA ARG A 239 -29.30 -5.91 -3.63
C ARG A 239 -29.96 -5.59 -4.97
N VAL A 240 -29.24 -4.87 -5.81
CA VAL A 240 -29.62 -4.61 -7.21
C VAL A 240 -28.79 -5.48 -8.15
N LYS A 241 -29.29 -5.70 -9.37
CA LYS A 241 -28.54 -6.42 -10.41
C LYS A 241 -27.30 -5.64 -10.82
N SER A 242 -26.23 -6.36 -11.19
CA SER A 242 -24.99 -5.75 -11.69
C SER A 242 -25.23 -4.84 -12.90
N SER A 243 -26.17 -5.19 -13.79
CA SER A 243 -26.53 -4.32 -14.93
C SER A 243 -27.04 -2.95 -14.52
N VAL A 244 -27.74 -2.86 -13.38
CA VAL A 244 -28.23 -1.58 -12.83
C VAL A 244 -27.09 -0.82 -12.16
N SER A 245 -26.33 -1.48 -11.27
CA SER A 245 -25.27 -0.80 -10.53
C SER A 245 -24.10 -0.38 -11.42
N LEU A 246 -23.61 -1.27 -12.29
CA LEU A 246 -22.52 -0.97 -13.22
C LEU A 246 -22.96 0.06 -14.26
N GLY A 247 -24.19 -0.02 -14.77
CA GLY A 247 -24.75 0.99 -15.66
C GLY A 247 -24.79 2.38 -15.02
N GLY A 248 -25.10 2.47 -13.72
CA GLY A 248 -25.00 3.71 -12.97
C GLY A 248 -23.56 4.25 -12.84
N LEU A 249 -22.58 3.38 -12.59
CA LEU A 249 -21.17 3.77 -12.49
C LEU A 249 -20.60 4.30 -13.80
N VAL A 250 -20.92 3.65 -14.93
CA VAL A 250 -20.50 4.09 -16.26
C VAL A 250 -21.09 5.47 -16.56
N LYS A 251 -22.41 5.63 -16.41
CA LYS A 251 -23.09 6.92 -16.61
C LYS A 251 -22.52 8.03 -15.74
N TYR A 252 -22.21 7.73 -14.47
CA TYR A 252 -21.59 8.69 -13.56
C TYR A 252 -20.20 9.10 -14.07
N SER A 253 -19.37 8.13 -14.47
CA SER A 253 -18.01 8.42 -14.97
C SER A 253 -18.04 9.25 -16.24
N GLU A 254 -18.93 8.93 -17.18
CA GLU A 254 -19.13 9.70 -18.42
C GLU A 254 -19.63 11.12 -18.15
N GLN A 255 -20.59 11.27 -17.23
CA GLN A 255 -21.15 12.58 -16.88
C GLN A 255 -20.10 13.52 -16.27
N PHE A 256 -19.17 12.99 -15.47
CA PHE A 256 -18.13 13.78 -14.80
C PHE A 256 -16.82 13.89 -15.59
N LEU A 257 -16.68 13.21 -16.74
CA LEU A 257 -15.44 13.15 -17.51
C LEU A 257 -14.89 14.53 -17.87
N SER A 258 -15.74 15.45 -18.34
CA SER A 258 -15.35 16.83 -18.69
C SER A 258 -14.89 17.66 -17.50
N ASN A 259 -15.24 17.25 -16.27
CA ASN A 259 -14.87 17.91 -15.03
C ASN A 259 -13.63 17.28 -14.37
N ASP A 260 -13.04 16.24 -14.97
CA ASP A 260 -11.81 15.59 -14.49
C ASP A 260 -10.58 16.26 -15.13
N PRO A 261 -9.76 17.01 -14.37
CA PRO A 261 -8.61 17.71 -14.91
C PRO A 261 -7.47 16.79 -15.38
N ILE A 262 -7.44 15.54 -14.96
CA ILE A 262 -6.42 14.56 -15.38
C ILE A 262 -6.74 14.05 -16.79
N LEU A 263 -8.03 13.81 -17.07
CA LEU A 263 -8.46 13.23 -18.35
C LEU A 263 -8.82 14.28 -19.40
N SER A 264 -9.45 15.38 -19.00
CA SER A 264 -9.97 16.40 -19.92
C SER A 264 -9.19 17.72 -19.88
N GLY A 265 -8.24 17.85 -18.95
CA GLY A 265 -7.60 19.13 -18.64
C GLY A 265 -8.56 20.10 -17.95
N CYS A 266 -8.10 21.33 -17.76
CA CYS A 266 -8.89 22.40 -17.16
C CYS A 266 -8.47 23.77 -17.71
N LEU A 267 -9.39 24.73 -17.66
CA LEU A 267 -9.17 26.09 -18.14
C LEU A 267 -9.02 27.08 -16.97
N PRO A 268 -8.09 28.06 -17.05
CA PRO A 268 -7.27 28.37 -18.22
C PRO A 268 -6.12 27.37 -18.45
N SER A 269 -5.57 26.82 -17.37
CA SER A 269 -4.57 25.74 -17.42
C SER A 269 -4.58 24.94 -16.10
N ASN A 270 -3.82 23.85 -16.03
CA ASN A 270 -3.63 23.09 -14.80
C ASN A 270 -2.49 23.70 -13.97
N PRO A 271 -2.75 24.25 -12.77
CA PRO A 271 -1.73 24.93 -11.97
C PRO A 271 -0.49 24.09 -11.66
N TRP A 272 -0.62 22.76 -11.61
CA TRP A 272 0.50 21.86 -11.37
C TRP A 272 1.45 21.68 -12.56
N ILE A 273 1.03 22.11 -13.75
CA ILE A 273 1.80 22.01 -15.00
C ILE A 273 2.36 23.38 -15.40
N THR A 274 1.60 24.44 -15.17
CA THR A 274 1.92 25.79 -15.65
C THR A 274 2.38 26.75 -14.55
N ASP A 275 2.30 26.35 -13.27
CA ASP A 275 2.52 27.20 -12.09
C ASP A 275 1.60 28.44 -12.03
N ASP A 276 0.53 28.46 -12.82
CA ASP A 276 -0.48 29.51 -12.85
C ASP A 276 -1.66 29.14 -11.93
N PRO A 277 -1.90 29.88 -10.83
CA PRO A 277 -2.95 29.57 -9.86
C PRO A 277 -4.35 30.01 -10.31
N GLU A 278 -4.52 30.65 -11.47
CA GLU A 278 -5.78 31.27 -11.88
C GLU A 278 -6.98 30.28 -11.84
N PHE A 279 -6.77 29.01 -12.21
CA PHE A 279 -7.81 27.98 -12.08
C PHE A 279 -8.36 27.85 -10.64
N TRP A 280 -7.50 27.93 -9.62
CA TRP A 280 -7.92 27.87 -8.22
C TRP A 280 -8.65 29.13 -7.79
N ASP A 281 -8.18 30.30 -8.21
CA ASP A 281 -8.81 31.58 -7.88
C ASP A 281 -10.23 31.65 -8.46
N LEU A 282 -10.40 31.28 -9.73
CA LEU A 282 -11.70 31.21 -10.40
C LEU A 282 -12.65 30.18 -9.77
N ASN A 283 -12.11 29.13 -9.15
CA ASN A 283 -12.89 28.07 -8.50
C ASN A 283 -12.90 28.17 -6.97
N ALA A 284 -12.49 29.30 -6.40
CA ALA A 284 -12.50 29.52 -4.96
C ALA A 284 -13.90 29.30 -4.37
N LYS A 285 -13.97 28.73 -3.16
CA LYS A 285 -15.24 28.26 -2.57
C LYS A 285 -16.34 29.34 -2.53
N LEU A 286 -15.95 30.57 -2.23
CA LEU A 286 -16.84 31.73 -2.11
C LEU A 286 -16.59 32.79 -3.20
N VAL A 287 -15.98 32.41 -4.32
CA VAL A 287 -15.79 33.28 -5.50
C VAL A 287 -17.09 34.01 -5.84
N GLU A 288 -17.02 35.29 -6.19
CA GLU A 288 -18.21 36.10 -6.43
C GLU A 288 -19.09 35.51 -7.55
N VAL A 289 -18.46 35.18 -8.68
CA VAL A 289 -19.12 34.60 -9.85
C VAL A 289 -18.53 33.21 -10.12
N PRO A 290 -19.30 32.12 -9.88
CA PRO A 290 -18.87 30.77 -10.21
C PRO A 290 -18.66 30.59 -11.72
N THR A 291 -17.67 29.78 -12.08
CA THR A 291 -17.42 29.40 -13.49
C THR A 291 -18.62 28.66 -14.08
N ARG A 292 -18.78 28.74 -15.41
CA ARG A 292 -19.87 28.04 -16.13
C ARG A 292 -19.87 26.54 -15.82
N MET A 293 -18.71 25.89 -15.91
CA MET A 293 -18.56 24.45 -15.66
C MET A 293 -19.00 24.07 -14.24
N ARG A 294 -18.66 24.89 -13.23
CA ARG A 294 -19.08 24.69 -11.83
C ARG A 294 -20.61 24.76 -11.68
N VAL A 295 -21.27 25.70 -12.36
CA VAL A 295 -22.74 25.82 -12.31
C VAL A 295 -23.43 24.67 -13.06
N GLU A 296 -22.93 24.29 -14.23
CA GLU A 296 -23.45 23.14 -14.99
C GLU A 296 -23.37 21.84 -14.18
N ARG A 297 -22.29 21.67 -13.41
CA ARG A 297 -22.10 20.52 -12.51
C ARG A 297 -23.16 20.43 -11.41
N TRP A 298 -23.72 21.54 -10.94
CA TRP A 298 -24.82 21.50 -9.96
C TRP A 298 -26.05 20.76 -10.48
N ALA A 299 -26.27 20.76 -11.80
CA ALA A 299 -27.40 20.08 -12.43
C ALA A 299 -27.19 18.56 -12.58
N PHE A 300 -25.97 18.04 -12.36
CA PHE A 300 -25.70 16.60 -12.52
C PHE A 300 -26.46 15.76 -11.51
N ASN A 301 -26.47 16.19 -10.25
CA ASN A 301 -27.28 15.62 -9.20
C ASN A 301 -27.37 16.58 -8.00
N PHE A 302 -28.39 16.38 -7.18
CA PHE A 302 -28.67 17.23 -6.02
C PHE A 302 -27.50 17.32 -5.01
N SER A 303 -26.66 16.29 -4.92
CA SER A 303 -25.51 16.32 -4.01
C SER A 303 -24.45 17.32 -4.46
N GLU A 304 -24.25 17.54 -5.76
CA GLU A 304 -23.30 18.53 -6.27
C GLU A 304 -23.77 19.96 -5.92
N LEU A 305 -25.06 20.23 -6.11
CA LEU A 305 -25.67 21.51 -5.74
C LEU A 305 -25.53 21.79 -4.24
N ILE A 306 -25.86 20.81 -3.39
CA ILE A 306 -25.91 21.03 -1.94
C ILE A 306 -24.52 20.98 -1.26
N ARG A 307 -23.51 20.39 -1.89
CA ARG A 307 -22.12 20.42 -1.36
C ARG A 307 -21.40 21.70 -1.71
N ASP A 308 -21.77 22.35 -2.80
CA ASP A 308 -21.22 23.64 -3.19
C ASP A 308 -21.79 24.78 -2.32
N PRO A 309 -20.97 25.59 -1.62
CA PRO A 309 -21.46 26.73 -0.84
C PRO A 309 -22.23 27.75 -1.67
N LYS A 310 -21.79 28.04 -2.91
CA LYS A 310 -22.50 28.95 -3.82
C LYS A 310 -23.74 28.28 -4.41
N GLY A 311 -23.69 26.99 -4.69
CA GLY A 311 -24.85 26.20 -5.09
C GLY A 311 -25.95 26.24 -4.03
N ARG A 312 -25.60 25.95 -2.77
CA ARG A 312 -26.51 26.07 -1.61
C ARG A 312 -27.06 27.47 -1.42
N GLN A 313 -26.23 28.51 -1.50
CA GLN A 313 -26.71 29.90 -1.37
C GLN A 313 -27.78 30.21 -2.42
N ASN A 314 -27.55 29.83 -3.68
CA ASN A 314 -28.52 30.01 -4.75
C ASN A 314 -29.79 29.17 -4.54
N PHE A 315 -29.64 27.91 -4.13
CA PHE A 315 -30.78 27.04 -3.84
C PHE A 315 -31.61 27.56 -2.66
N GLN A 316 -30.97 28.07 -1.61
CA GLN A 316 -31.65 28.70 -0.48
C GLN A 316 -32.44 29.94 -0.90
N LEU A 317 -31.91 30.76 -1.81
CA LEU A 317 -32.62 31.92 -2.37
C LEU A 317 -33.84 31.48 -3.19
N PHE A 318 -33.71 30.41 -3.98
CA PHE A 318 -34.82 29.80 -4.70
C PHE A 318 -35.92 29.33 -3.73
N LEU A 319 -35.58 28.52 -2.72
CA LEU A 319 -36.55 28.02 -1.73
C LEU A 319 -37.22 29.15 -0.92
N LYS A 320 -36.50 30.24 -0.63
CA LYS A 320 -37.12 31.41 0.03
C LYS A 320 -38.20 32.07 -0.81
N LYS A 321 -38.04 32.09 -2.14
CA LYS A 321 -39.07 32.62 -3.06
C LYS A 321 -40.31 31.73 -3.10
N GLU A 322 -40.14 30.43 -2.88
CA GLU A 322 -41.23 29.44 -2.84
C GLU A 322 -41.74 29.14 -1.41
N PHE A 323 -41.35 29.94 -0.41
CA PHE A 323 -41.73 29.75 0.99
C PHE A 323 -41.43 28.34 1.54
N SER A 324 -40.29 27.75 1.14
CA SER A 324 -39.85 26.39 1.50
C SER A 324 -38.42 26.33 2.06
N GLY A 325 -37.86 27.48 2.44
CA GLY A 325 -36.48 27.62 2.88
C GLY A 325 -36.15 26.94 4.21
N GLU A 326 -37.16 26.61 5.02
CA GLU A 326 -37.07 25.90 6.29
C GLU A 326 -36.49 24.49 6.13
N ASN A 327 -36.81 23.81 5.02
CA ASN A 327 -36.35 22.45 4.73
C ASN A 327 -34.82 22.38 4.63
N LEU A 328 -34.21 23.31 3.88
CA LEU A 328 -32.77 23.36 3.72
C LEU A 328 -32.08 23.73 5.04
N SER A 329 -32.61 24.71 5.77
CA SER A 329 -32.04 25.08 7.08
C SER A 329 -32.15 23.96 8.12
N PHE A 330 -33.25 23.19 8.12
CA PHE A 330 -33.36 22.00 8.97
C PHE A 330 -32.30 20.97 8.60
N TRP A 331 -32.10 20.72 7.30
CA TRP A 331 -31.08 19.79 6.83
C TRP A 331 -29.67 20.23 7.25
N GLU A 332 -29.34 21.52 7.14
CA GLU A 332 -28.07 22.09 7.59
C GLU A 332 -27.87 21.98 9.10
N ALA A 333 -28.92 22.24 9.88
CA ALA A 333 -28.88 22.06 11.33
C ALA A 333 -28.64 20.60 11.73
N CYS A 334 -29.21 19.65 10.98
CA CYS A 334 -28.93 18.22 11.16
C CYS A 334 -27.48 17.85 10.81
N GLU A 335 -26.90 18.44 9.75
CA GLU A 335 -25.48 18.23 9.42
C GLU A 335 -24.56 18.76 10.52
N ASP A 336 -24.84 19.95 11.05
CA ASP A 336 -24.10 20.54 12.17
C ASP A 336 -24.25 19.74 13.48
N LEU A 337 -25.43 19.17 13.74
CA LEU A 337 -25.63 18.22 14.85
C LEU A 337 -24.76 16.96 14.67
N LYS A 338 -24.75 16.40 13.45
CA LYS A 338 -24.10 15.11 13.17
C LYS A 338 -22.60 15.21 13.21
N TYR A 339 -22.01 16.25 12.63
CA TYR A 339 -20.55 16.41 12.51
C TYR A 339 -19.96 17.42 13.50
N GLY A 340 -20.79 18.09 14.29
CA GLY A 340 -20.35 18.98 15.36
C GLY A 340 -19.82 18.27 16.61
N ASP A 341 -19.52 19.09 17.62
CA ASP A 341 -19.00 18.65 18.91
C ASP A 341 -19.99 17.74 19.65
N GLN A 342 -19.50 16.59 20.13
CA GLN A 342 -20.29 15.64 20.93
C GLN A 342 -20.84 16.25 22.21
N SER A 343 -20.13 17.21 22.81
CA SER A 343 -20.58 17.87 24.04
C SER A 343 -21.91 18.61 23.88
N LYS A 344 -22.21 19.09 22.66
CA LYS A 344 -23.40 19.91 22.34
C LYS A 344 -24.55 19.12 21.73
N VAL A 345 -24.38 17.82 21.48
CA VAL A 345 -25.35 17.00 20.73
C VAL A 345 -26.73 17.00 21.38
N LYS A 346 -26.80 16.85 22.71
CA LYS A 346 -28.07 16.81 23.42
C LYS A 346 -28.85 18.11 23.27
N GLU A 347 -28.20 19.23 23.59
CA GLU A 347 -28.80 20.57 23.53
C GLU A 347 -29.23 20.92 22.10
N LYS A 348 -28.35 20.70 21.11
CA LYS A 348 -28.65 20.95 19.70
C LYS A 348 -29.82 20.11 19.19
N ALA A 349 -29.88 18.82 19.54
CA ALA A 349 -30.96 17.95 19.08
C ALA A 349 -32.33 18.43 19.61
N GLU A 350 -32.40 18.84 20.88
CA GLU A 350 -33.60 19.40 21.49
C GLU A 350 -33.97 20.77 20.89
N GLU A 351 -32.99 21.63 20.63
CA GLU A 351 -33.18 22.93 20.00
C GLU A 351 -33.73 22.78 18.57
N ILE A 352 -33.12 21.91 17.75
CA ILE A 352 -33.57 21.64 16.38
C ILE A 352 -35.00 21.09 16.38
N TYR A 353 -35.33 20.19 17.32
CA TYR A 353 -36.70 19.71 17.46
C TYR A 353 -37.69 20.85 17.76
N LYS A 354 -37.38 21.70 18.74
CA LYS A 354 -38.24 22.85 19.11
C LYS A 354 -38.38 23.87 17.98
N LEU A 355 -37.31 24.08 17.20
CA LEU A 355 -37.28 25.08 16.13
C LEU A 355 -38.00 24.64 14.85
N PHE A 356 -37.95 23.34 14.52
CA PHE A 356 -38.42 22.83 13.23
C PHE A 356 -39.55 21.78 13.29
N LEU A 357 -39.62 20.96 14.35
CA LEU A 357 -40.47 19.76 14.37
C LEU A 357 -41.60 19.79 15.40
N ALA A 358 -41.45 20.58 16.47
CA ALA A 358 -42.47 20.70 17.52
C ALA A 358 -43.77 21.31 16.98
N PRO A 359 -44.95 20.95 17.52
CA PRO A 359 -46.20 21.63 17.18
C PRO A 359 -46.10 23.13 17.45
N GLY A 360 -46.38 23.95 16.43
CA GLY A 360 -46.26 25.41 16.52
C GLY A 360 -44.83 25.95 16.44
N ALA A 361 -43.86 25.13 16.00
CA ALA A 361 -42.48 25.56 15.81
C ALA A 361 -42.37 26.77 14.86
N ARG A 362 -41.43 27.68 15.16
CA ARG A 362 -41.25 28.92 14.38
C ARG A 362 -40.89 28.67 12.92
N ARG A 363 -40.13 27.61 12.64
CA ARG A 363 -39.70 27.20 11.29
C ARG A 363 -40.23 25.80 10.99
N TRP A 364 -41.52 25.60 11.24
CA TRP A 364 -42.15 24.30 11.18
C TRP A 364 -42.01 23.66 9.79
N ILE A 365 -41.59 22.39 9.77
CA ILE A 365 -41.49 21.57 8.56
C ILE A 365 -42.39 20.34 8.68
N ASN A 366 -42.84 19.82 7.54
CA ASN A 366 -43.70 18.65 7.49
C ASN A 366 -42.87 17.37 7.25
N ILE A 367 -43.03 16.39 8.13
CA ILE A 367 -42.49 15.03 7.98
C ILE A 367 -43.60 14.01 8.24
N ASP A 368 -43.51 12.84 7.60
CA ASP A 368 -44.52 11.80 7.80
C ASP A 368 -44.57 11.29 9.25
N GLY A 369 -45.73 10.77 9.67
CA GLY A 369 -45.96 10.33 11.05
C GLY A 369 -45.02 9.22 11.52
N THR A 370 -44.54 8.36 10.61
CA THR A 370 -43.58 7.30 10.94
C THR A 370 -42.23 7.91 11.30
N THR A 371 -41.75 8.83 10.46
CA THR A 371 -40.50 9.56 10.68
C THR A 371 -40.55 10.41 11.95
N MET A 372 -41.68 11.07 12.22
CA MET A 372 -41.89 11.80 13.47
C MET A 372 -41.84 10.87 14.69
N GLY A 373 -42.51 9.72 14.63
CA GLY A 373 -42.50 8.72 15.71
C GLY A 373 -41.09 8.19 16.02
N ILE A 374 -40.29 7.90 14.98
CA ILE A 374 -38.87 7.51 15.13
C ILE A 374 -38.08 8.64 15.82
N THR A 375 -38.25 9.87 15.35
CA THR A 375 -37.52 11.05 15.84
C THR A 375 -37.82 11.31 17.33
N VAL A 376 -39.10 11.35 17.71
CA VAL A 376 -39.52 11.57 19.10
C VAL A 376 -39.05 10.44 20.02
N LYS A 377 -39.09 9.18 19.56
CA LYS A 377 -38.57 8.05 20.34
C LYS A 377 -37.06 8.17 20.54
N GLY A 378 -36.31 8.54 19.50
CA GLY A 378 -34.86 8.75 19.58
C GLY A 378 -34.48 9.89 20.53
N LEU A 379 -35.23 10.99 20.51
CA LEU A 379 -34.98 12.17 21.36
C LEU A 379 -35.15 11.90 22.86
N LYS A 380 -35.70 10.74 23.28
CA LYS A 380 -35.64 10.30 24.68
C LYS A 380 -34.21 10.07 25.16
N HIS A 381 -33.31 9.68 24.25
CA HIS A 381 -31.88 9.53 24.50
C HIS A 381 -31.09 10.16 23.34
N PRO A 382 -30.95 11.50 23.32
CA PRO A 382 -30.33 12.19 22.19
C PRO A 382 -28.91 11.70 21.89
N HIS A 383 -28.64 11.45 20.61
CA HIS A 383 -27.32 11.09 20.09
C HIS A 383 -27.15 11.75 18.71
N ARG A 384 -25.93 11.74 18.16
CA ARG A 384 -25.60 12.49 16.92
C ARG A 384 -26.37 12.09 15.66
N TYR A 385 -27.02 10.92 15.68
CA TYR A 385 -27.80 10.37 14.56
C TYR A 385 -29.32 10.39 14.84
N VAL A 386 -29.76 11.06 15.91
CA VAL A 386 -31.15 11.03 16.37
C VAL A 386 -32.13 11.62 15.35
N LEU A 387 -31.66 12.53 14.50
CA LEU A 387 -32.45 13.18 13.44
C LEU A 387 -32.22 12.57 12.04
N ASP A 388 -31.45 11.46 11.90
CA ASP A 388 -31.08 10.91 10.58
C ASP A 388 -32.27 10.54 9.70
N ALA A 389 -33.33 9.99 10.31
CA ALA A 389 -34.56 9.63 9.59
C ALA A 389 -35.25 10.89 9.03
N ALA A 390 -35.44 11.91 9.87
CA ALA A 390 -36.05 13.18 9.46
C ALA A 390 -35.19 13.93 8.45
N GLN A 391 -33.87 13.97 8.65
CA GLN A 391 -32.93 14.57 7.72
C GLN A 391 -32.97 13.89 6.35
N THR A 392 -32.98 12.56 6.31
CA THR A 392 -33.06 11.80 5.06
C THR A 392 -34.40 12.01 4.37
N HIS A 393 -35.51 12.05 5.12
CA HIS A 393 -36.83 12.35 4.58
C HIS A 393 -36.84 13.72 3.87
N ILE A 394 -36.37 14.77 4.55
CA ILE A 394 -36.33 16.13 4.01
C ILE A 394 -35.35 16.25 2.83
N TYR A 395 -34.20 15.59 2.91
CA TYR A 395 -33.26 15.54 1.79
C TYR A 395 -33.88 14.89 0.54
N MET A 396 -34.56 13.76 0.71
CA MET A 396 -35.22 13.06 -0.41
C MET A 396 -36.44 13.82 -0.92
N LEU A 397 -37.08 14.64 -0.08
CA LEU A 397 -38.13 15.55 -0.50
C LEU A 397 -37.58 16.67 -1.40
N MET A 398 -36.46 17.30 -1.01
CA MET A 398 -35.82 18.36 -1.80
C MET A 398 -35.13 17.85 -3.07
N LYS A 399 -34.73 16.58 -3.09
CA LYS A 399 -34.04 15.95 -4.23
C LYS A 399 -34.99 15.57 -5.39
N LYS A 400 -36.24 15.25 -5.07
CA LYS A 400 -37.28 14.88 -6.05
C LYS A 400 -37.68 16.11 -6.86
#